data_AF-A0A6A4GN52-F1
#
_entry.id   AF-A0A6A4GN52-F1
#
_cell.length_a   1.000
_cell.length_b   1.000
_cell.length_c   1.000
_cell.angle_alpha   90.00
_cell.angle_beta   90.00
_cell.angle_gamma   90.00
#
_symmetry.space_group_name_H-M   'P 1'
#
loop_
_entity.id
_entity.type
_entity.pdbx_description
1 polymer ?
#
loop_
_entity_poly.entity_id
_entity_poly.type
_entity_poly.pdbx_seq_one_letter_code
_entity_poly.pdbx_strand_id
1 'polypeptide(L)'
;MSGFRKGFMKHWYAVEAIPIYAVVGGAVLGASWYLYRLSMGPTIQWTKANPTPWNNIKPNQGTKMLEVNQKFDERYVSVVLHALLQR
;
A
#
# COMPACT_ATOMS: atom_id res chain seq x y z
N MET A 1 31.35 4.12 24.98
CA MET A 1 30.49 3.72 23.84
C MET A 1 31.16 4.07 22.51
N SER A 2 31.69 3.04 21.84
CA SER A 2 31.95 2.91 20.39
C SER A 2 32.28 4.17 19.56
N GLY A 3 33.56 4.50 19.38
CA GLY A 3 34.00 5.45 18.34
C GLY A 3 33.53 5.05 16.93
N PHE A 4 33.27 3.76 16.70
CA PHE A 4 32.69 3.20 15.48
C PHE A 4 31.31 3.79 15.12
N ARG A 5 30.42 3.99 16.10
CA ARG A 5 29.11 4.61 15.86
C ARG A 5 29.23 6.08 15.46
N LYS A 6 30.19 6.82 16.04
CA LYS A 6 30.39 8.25 15.75
C LYS A 6 30.92 8.50 14.34
N GLY A 7 31.82 7.66 13.83
CA GLY A 7 32.32 7.76 12.46
C GLY A 7 31.25 7.42 11.42
N PHE A 8 30.50 6.35 11.67
CA PHE A 8 29.41 5.91 10.80
C PHE A 8 28.29 6.97 10.71
N MET A 9 27.82 7.52 11.83
CA MET A 9 26.69 8.46 11.85
C MET A 9 26.99 9.81 11.16
N LYS A 10 28.25 10.24 11.03
CA LYS A 10 28.60 11.53 10.40
C LYS A 10 28.15 11.65 8.94
N HIS A 11 28.21 10.56 8.18
CA HIS A 11 27.80 10.55 6.77
C HIS A 11 26.28 10.41 6.59
N TRP A 12 25.60 9.78 7.54
CA TRP A 12 24.15 9.56 7.49
C TRP A 12 23.34 10.80 7.91
N TYR A 13 23.93 11.71 8.69
CA TYR A 13 23.34 13.00 9.07
C TYR A 13 23.93 14.20 8.31
N ALA A 14 24.63 13.97 7.19
CA ALA A 14 25.01 15.08 6.32
C ALA A 14 23.73 15.77 5.82
N VAL A 15 23.63 17.09 6.03
CA VAL A 15 22.39 17.86 5.72
C VAL A 15 22.00 17.73 4.25
N GLU A 16 22.98 17.52 3.37
CA GLU A 16 22.83 17.33 1.93
C GLU A 16 22.28 15.95 1.55
N ALA A 17 22.42 14.94 2.41
CA ALA A 17 21.93 13.58 2.17
C ALA A 17 20.46 13.41 2.59
N ILE A 18 19.96 14.25 3.51
CA ILE A 18 18.59 14.19 4.02
C ILE A 18 17.53 14.31 2.89
N PRO A 19 17.65 15.25 1.92
CA PRO A 19 16.70 15.35 0.81
C PRO A 19 16.68 14.09 -0.06
N ILE A 20 17.83 13.46 -0.28
CA ILE A 20 17.93 12.24 -1.10
C ILE A 20 17.21 11.09 -0.38
N TYR A 21 17.44 10.90 0.91
CA TYR A 21 16.75 9.88 1.68
C TYR A 21 15.24 10.11 1.77
N ALA A 22 14.80 11.36 1.82
CA ALA A 22 13.37 11.69 1.82
C ALA A 22 12.70 11.29 0.49
N VAL A 23 13.30 11.64 -0.65
CA VAL A 23 12.73 11.32 -1.97
C VAL A 23 12.78 9.81 -2.24
N VAL A 24 13.92 9.17 -1.99
CA VAL A 24 14.07 7.72 -2.21
C VAL A 24 13.17 6.93 -1.24
N GLY A 25 13.16 7.32 0.04
CA GLY A 25 12.28 6.73 1.05
C GLY A 25 10.81 6.89 0.69
N GLY A 26 10.40 8.10 0.28
CA GLY A 26 9.04 8.36 -0.20
C GLY A 26 8.66 7.52 -1.42
N ALA A 27 9.57 7.38 -2.38
CA ALA A 27 9.35 6.57 -3.58
C ALA A 27 9.17 5.08 -3.25
N VAL A 28 10.07 4.50 -2.44
CA VAL A 28 9.99 3.09 -2.05
C VAL A 28 8.74 2.83 -1.22
N LEU A 29 8.43 3.68 -0.23
CA LEU A 29 7.22 3.55 0.59
C LEU A 29 5.95 3.65 -0.26
N GLY A 30 5.86 4.64 -1.15
CA GLY A 30 4.73 4.83 -2.04
C GLY A 30 4.54 3.66 -3.00
N ALA A 31 5.62 3.17 -3.59
CA ALA A 31 5.60 2.01 -4.49
C ALA A 31 5.18 0.73 -3.75
N SER A 32 5.77 0.45 -2.59
CA SER A 32 5.41 -0.70 -1.76
C SER A 32 3.96 -0.64 -1.31
N TRP A 33 3.48 0.53 -0.88
CA TRP A 33 2.07 0.71 -0.52
C TRP A 33 1.13 0.48 -1.71
N TYR A 34 1.46 1.02 -2.88
CA TYR A 34 0.64 0.86 -4.07
C TYR A 34 0.59 -0.61 -4.55
N LEU A 35 1.74 -1.30 -4.52
CA LEU A 35 1.81 -2.73 -4.80
C LEU A 35 0.97 -3.53 -3.81
N TYR A 36 1.13 -3.29 -2.50
CA TYR A 36 0.32 -3.95 -1.48
C TYR A 36 -1.18 -3.79 -1.72
N ARG A 37 -1.62 -2.57 -2.04
CA ARG A 37 -3.01 -2.27 -2.42
C ARG A 37 -3.45 -3.04 -3.66
N LEU A 38 -2.61 -3.16 -4.69
CA LEU A 38 -2.96 -3.88 -5.93
C LEU A 38 -3.07 -5.37 -5.67
N SER A 39 -2.17 -5.92 -4.86
CA SER A 39 -2.19 -7.34 -4.56
C SER A 39 -3.39 -7.75 -3.70
N MET A 40 -4.11 -6.80 -3.09
CA MET A 40 -5.38 -7.04 -2.37
C MET A 40 -6.63 -6.79 -3.22
N GLY A 41 -6.48 -6.65 -4.53
CA GLY A 41 -7.61 -6.44 -5.45
C GLY A 41 -8.53 -7.65 -5.55
N PRO A 42 -9.80 -7.46 -5.97
CA PRO A 42 -10.83 -8.50 -5.97
C PRO A 42 -10.64 -9.57 -7.07
N THR A 43 -9.62 -9.42 -7.93
CA THR A 43 -9.23 -10.43 -8.93
C THR A 43 -8.07 -11.31 -8.47
N ILE A 44 -7.39 -10.96 -7.38
CA ILE A 44 -6.18 -11.64 -6.92
C ILE A 44 -6.55 -12.76 -5.97
N GLN A 45 -5.92 -13.92 -6.14
CA GLN A 45 -6.08 -15.08 -5.28
C GLN A 45 -4.78 -15.40 -4.54
N TRP A 46 -4.80 -15.24 -3.22
CA TRP A 46 -3.69 -15.65 -2.35
C TRP A 46 -3.90 -17.02 -1.72
N THR A 47 -5.15 -17.46 -1.64
CA THR A 47 -5.54 -18.71 -0.99
C THR A 47 -6.46 -19.50 -1.92
N LYS A 48 -6.41 -20.83 -1.83
CA LYS A 48 -7.28 -21.71 -2.63
C LYS A 48 -8.73 -21.77 -2.13
N ALA A 49 -9.02 -21.17 -0.98
CA ALA A 49 -10.34 -21.23 -0.35
C ALA A 49 -11.43 -20.52 -1.15
N ASN A 50 -11.07 -19.48 -1.90
CA ASN A 50 -11.99 -18.78 -2.80
C ASN A 50 -11.40 -18.69 -4.22
N PRO A 51 -11.67 -19.69 -5.07
CA PRO A 51 -11.14 -19.76 -6.43
C PRO A 51 -11.79 -18.75 -7.40
N THR A 52 -12.81 -18.00 -6.97
CA THR A 52 -13.57 -17.06 -7.79
C THR A 52 -13.87 -15.77 -7.00
N PRO A 53 -12.84 -14.97 -6.66
CA PRO A 53 -13.00 -13.82 -5.78
C PRO A 53 -13.92 -12.71 -6.35
N TRP A 54 -14.07 -12.65 -7.67
CA TRP A 54 -14.97 -11.71 -8.35
C TRP A 54 -16.45 -11.93 -8.04
N ASN A 55 -16.87 -13.13 -7.60
CA ASN A 55 -18.26 -13.41 -7.26
C ASN A 55 -18.73 -12.68 -5.98
N ASN A 56 -17.81 -12.13 -5.19
CA ASN A 56 -18.13 -11.38 -3.97
C ASN A 56 -18.31 -9.87 -4.22
N ILE A 57 -18.08 -9.40 -5.44
CA ILE A 57 -18.23 -7.99 -5.79
C ILE A 57 -19.69 -7.73 -6.12
N LYS A 58 -20.32 -6.78 -5.43
CA LYS A 58 -21.70 -6.38 -5.76
C LYS A 58 -21.71 -5.51 -7.03
N PRO A 59 -22.78 -5.55 -7.84
CA PRO A 59 -22.89 -4.72 -9.05
C PRO A 59 -22.81 -3.21 -8.79
N ASN A 60 -23.22 -2.76 -7.60
CA ASN A 60 -23.20 -1.36 -7.18
C ASN A 60 -21.89 -0.95 -6.46
N GLN A 61 -20.86 -1.81 -6.48
CA GLN A 61 -19.58 -1.52 -5.84
C GLN A 61 -18.49 -1.12 -6.84
N GLY A 62 -17.93 0.05 -6.59
CA GLY A 62 -16.76 0.59 -7.27
C GLY A 62 -15.49 -0.19 -6.94
N THR A 63 -14.92 -0.89 -7.92
CA THR A 63 -13.68 -1.68 -7.74
C THR A 63 -12.41 -0.87 -8.01
N LYS A 64 -12.54 0.30 -8.62
CA LYS A 64 -11.43 1.18 -8.97
C LYS A 64 -11.23 2.21 -7.86
N MET A 65 -9.98 2.63 -7.66
CA MET A 65 -9.71 3.71 -6.70
C MET A 65 -10.24 5.07 -7.18
N LEU A 66 -10.24 5.28 -8.50
CA LEU A 66 -10.69 6.51 -9.12
C LEU A 66 -11.70 6.19 -10.20
N GLU A 67 -12.81 6.92 -10.15
CA GLU A 67 -13.93 6.78 -11.05
C GLU A 67 -14.21 8.16 -11.63
N VAL A 68 -14.04 8.28 -12.95
CA VAL A 68 -14.17 9.58 -13.62
C VAL A 68 -15.61 9.81 -14.08
N ASN A 69 -16.23 8.78 -14.69
CA ASN A 69 -17.58 8.87 -15.23
C ASN A 69 -18.63 8.05 -14.46
N GLN A 70 -18.21 6.99 -13.77
CA GLN A 70 -19.15 6.06 -13.13
C GLN A 70 -19.28 6.43 -11.65
N LYS A 71 -20.51 6.43 -11.15
CA LYS A 71 -20.79 6.69 -9.73
C LYS A 71 -21.35 5.42 -9.13
N PHE A 72 -20.66 4.90 -8.14
CA PHE A 72 -21.10 3.75 -7.36
C PHE A 72 -21.44 4.22 -5.94
N ASP A 73 -22.48 3.63 -5.35
CA ASP A 73 -22.93 3.97 -4.00
C ASP A 73 -21.94 3.44 -2.94
N GLU A 74 -21.27 2.33 -3.25
CA GLU A 74 -20.33 1.67 -2.36
C GLU A 74 -18.96 1.52 -3.03
N ARG A 75 -17.89 1.54 -2.22
CA ARG A 75 -16.54 1.20 -2.68
C ARG A 75 -16.16 -0.19 -2.22
N TYR A 76 -15.47 -0.92 -3.08
CA TYR A 76 -14.87 -2.19 -2.69
C TYR A 76 -13.78 -1.94 -1.64
N VAL A 77 -13.91 -2.58 -0.49
CA VAL A 77 -12.93 -2.58 0.59
C VAL A 77 -12.28 -3.96 0.60
N SER A 78 -10.95 -4.01 0.49
CA SER A 78 -10.24 -5.29 0.55
C SER A 78 -10.51 -5.98 1.88
N VAL A 79 -10.50 -7.32 1.89
CA VAL A 79 -10.79 -8.12 3.09
C VAL A 79 -9.93 -7.72 4.28
N VAL A 80 -8.66 -7.39 4.04
CA VAL A 80 -7.74 -6.94 5.10
C VAL A 80 -8.12 -5.57 5.65
N LEU A 81 -8.50 -4.62 4.79
CA LEU A 81 -8.93 -3.30 5.24
C LEU A 81 -10.27 -3.38 5.97
N HIS A 82 -11.17 -4.27 5.54
CA HIS A 82 -12.44 -4.54 6.21
C HIS A 82 -12.21 -5.13 7.61
N ALA A 83 -11.28 -6.08 7.76
CA ALA A 83 -10.91 -6.65 9.05
C ALA A 83 -10.24 -5.62 10.00
N LEU A 84 -9.57 -4.61 9.46
CA LEU A 84 -8.97 -3.52 10.23
C LEU A 84 -9.99 -2.46 10.65
N LEU A 85 -11.01 -2.19 9.82
CA LEU A 85 -12.06 -1.20 10.11
C LEU A 85 -13.18 -1.73 11.01
N GLN A 86 -13.26 -3.05 11.22
CA GLN A 86 -14.22 -3.70 12.13
C GLN A 86 -13.65 -3.99 13.53
N ARG A 87 -12.43 -3.53 13.83
CA ARG A 87 -11.84 -3.52 15.18
C ARG A 87 -12.12 -2.21 15.88
#